data_AF-A0A7L9VVU9-F1
#
_entry.id   AF-A0A7L9VVU9-F1
#
_cell.length_a   1.000
_cell.length_b   1.000
_cell.length_c   1.000
_cell.angle_alpha   90.00
_cell.angle_beta   90.00
_cell.angle_gamma   90.00
#
_symmetry.space_group_name_H-M   'P 1'
#
loop_
_entity.id
_entity.type
_entity.pdbx_description
1 polymer ?
#
loop_
_entity_poly.entity_id
_entity_poly.type
_entity_poly.pdbx_seq_one_letter_code
_entity_poly.pdbx_strand_id
1 'polypeptide(L)'
;FGVNFFGHSPDFVIEAVQQQMEQGISLGMQSKLAAETAALVSQLGKVERVAFSNTGTEAIMGAVRIARSRTKRQKIVIFAGSYHGTFDGILARSGEESTVALPLSLGTPPGMTEEVMVLNYGVEESLEIIAAQGDQLAAVLVEPVQSRKPDLQPQE
;
A
#
# COMPACT_ATOMS: atom_id res chain seq x y z
N PHE A 1 -0.51 7.17 -13.84
CA PHE A 1 -1.27 6.63 -12.69
C PHE A 1 -2.17 5.42 -13.01
N GLY A 2 -2.06 4.75 -14.18
CA GLY A 2 -2.52 3.36 -14.38
C GLY A 2 -4.02 3.04 -14.43
N VAL A 3 -4.93 3.91 -13.95
CA VAL A 3 -6.37 3.59 -13.77
C VAL A 3 -7.08 3.16 -15.07
N ASN A 4 -6.83 3.82 -16.19
CA ASN A 4 -7.53 3.58 -17.46
C ASN A 4 -6.92 2.40 -18.23
N PHE A 5 -7.00 1.20 -17.68
CA PHE A 5 -6.41 0.00 -18.29
C PHE A 5 -6.98 -0.31 -19.69
N PHE A 6 -8.28 -0.07 -19.89
CA PHE A 6 -8.99 -0.28 -21.17
C PHE A 6 -9.15 1.01 -22.00
N GLY A 7 -8.39 2.06 -21.69
CA GLY A 7 -8.55 3.38 -22.32
C GLY A 7 -9.63 4.23 -21.64
N HIS A 8 -10.01 5.32 -22.32
CA HIS A 8 -10.97 6.29 -21.80
C HIS A 8 -12.41 5.90 -22.13
N SER A 9 -13.29 5.92 -21.12
CA SER A 9 -14.74 5.69 -21.27
C SER A 9 -15.11 4.38 -21.99
N PRO A 10 -14.59 3.21 -21.58
CA PRO A 10 -14.99 1.95 -22.18
C PRO A 10 -16.48 1.66 -21.92
N ASP A 11 -17.22 1.29 -22.98
CA ASP A 11 -18.69 1.17 -22.97
C ASP A 11 -19.21 0.34 -21.78
N PHE A 12 -18.61 -0.82 -21.52
CA PHE A 12 -19.02 -1.71 -20.44
C PHE A 12 -18.91 -1.11 -19.04
N VAL A 13 -18.00 -0.14 -18.82
CA VAL A 13 -17.89 0.57 -17.53
C VAL A 13 -18.95 1.66 -17.45
N ILE A 14 -19.16 2.41 -18.54
CA ILE A 14 -20.15 3.49 -18.59
C ILE A 14 -21.56 2.93 -18.37
N GLU A 15 -21.90 1.86 -19.10
CA GLU A 15 -23.20 1.19 -18.97
C GLU A 15 -23.45 0.67 -17.55
N ALA A 16 -22.46 0.02 -16.93
CA ALA A 16 -22.58 -0.48 -15.56
C ALA A 16 -22.80 0.64 -14.53
N VAL A 17 -22.08 1.76 -14.68
CA VAL A 17 -22.25 2.94 -13.80
C VAL A 17 -23.63 3.56 -13.98
N GLN A 18 -24.10 3.73 -15.22
CA GLN A 18 -25.43 4.28 -15.51
C GLN A 18 -26.54 3.42 -14.91
N GLN A 19 -26.48 2.10 -15.10
CA GLN A 19 -27.45 1.17 -14.50
C GLN A 19 -27.48 1.25 -12.97
N GLN A 20 -26.33 1.43 -12.32
CA GLN A 20 -26.29 1.63 -10.87
C GLN A 20 -26.88 2.97 -10.45
N MET A 21 -26.66 4.04 -11.22
CA MET A 21 -27.23 5.36 -10.94
C MET A 21 -28.76 5.35 -10.97
N GLU A 22 -29.37 4.56 -11.87
CA GLU A 22 -30.83 4.37 -11.93
C GLU A 22 -31.40 3.69 -10.68
N GLN A 23 -30.60 2.84 -10.02
CA GLN A 23 -30.98 2.15 -8.77
C GLN A 23 -30.67 2.97 -7.51
N GLY A 24 -29.91 4.05 -7.65
CA GLY A 24 -29.43 4.89 -6.55
C GLY A 24 -28.14 4.38 -5.90
N ILE A 25 -27.53 5.25 -5.08
CA ILE A 25 -26.27 4.99 -4.36
C ILE A 25 -26.54 5.20 -2.88
N SER A 26 -26.96 4.15 -2.18
CA SER A 26 -27.22 4.22 -0.74
C SER A 26 -25.92 4.18 0.07
N LEU A 27 -25.84 5.04 1.09
CA LEU A 27 -24.76 5.03 2.08
C LEU A 27 -25.23 4.31 3.36
N GLY A 28 -24.27 3.77 4.12
CA GLY A 28 -24.50 3.20 5.46
C GLY A 28 -24.86 1.71 5.47
N MET A 29 -25.83 1.27 4.67
CA MET A 29 -26.16 -0.16 4.57
C MET A 29 -25.11 -0.92 3.75
N GLN A 30 -24.88 -2.19 4.09
CA GLN A 30 -23.97 -3.04 3.31
C GLN A 30 -24.56 -3.31 1.93
N SER A 31 -23.78 -3.04 0.89
CA SER A 31 -24.16 -3.33 -0.50
C SER A 31 -23.92 -4.80 -0.83
N LYS A 32 -24.88 -5.45 -1.49
CA LYS A 32 -24.71 -6.80 -2.04
C LYS A 32 -23.55 -6.86 -3.04
N LEU A 33 -23.33 -5.77 -3.79
CA LEU A 33 -22.23 -5.66 -4.75
C LEU A 33 -20.86 -5.77 -4.07
N ALA A 34 -20.74 -5.38 -2.80
CA ALA A 34 -19.47 -5.47 -2.10
C ALA A 34 -19.03 -6.94 -1.92
N ALA A 35 -19.97 -7.85 -1.65
CA ALA A 35 -19.67 -9.28 -1.51
C ALA A 35 -19.28 -9.91 -2.85
N GLU A 36 -20.04 -9.63 -3.91
CA GLU A 36 -19.75 -10.12 -5.27
C GLU A 36 -18.39 -9.59 -5.78
N THR A 37 -18.13 -8.29 -5.58
CA THR A 37 -16.86 -7.65 -5.94
C THR A 37 -15.70 -8.23 -5.12
N ALA A 38 -15.88 -8.46 -3.82
CA ALA A 38 -14.85 -9.04 -2.97
C ALA A 38 -14.47 -10.45 -3.40
N ALA A 39 -15.43 -11.26 -3.85
CA ALA A 39 -15.16 -12.60 -4.38
C ALA A 39 -14.31 -12.55 -5.66
N LEU A 40 -14.61 -11.63 -6.59
CA LEU A 40 -13.82 -11.44 -7.81
C LEU A 40 -12.38 -10.98 -7.50
N VAL A 41 -12.22 -10.02 -6.59
CA VAL A 41 -10.90 -9.54 -6.16
C VAL A 41 -10.12 -10.63 -5.42
N SER A 42 -10.78 -11.40 -4.57
CA SER A 42 -10.19 -12.56 -3.87
C SER A 42 -9.64 -13.58 -4.86
N GLN A 43 -10.40 -13.92 -5.91
CA GLN A 43 -9.98 -14.85 -6.95
C GLN A 43 -8.79 -14.30 -7.76
N LEU A 44 -8.88 -13.05 -8.22
CA LEU A 44 -7.83 -12.43 -9.04
C LEU A 44 -6.53 -12.25 -8.25
N GLY A 45 -6.63 -11.75 -7.01
CA GLY A 45 -5.51 -11.48 -6.13
C GLY A 45 -4.98 -12.71 -5.39
N LYS A 46 -5.67 -13.85 -5.47
CA LYS A 46 -5.38 -15.07 -4.70
C LYS A 46 -5.28 -14.79 -3.19
N VAL A 47 -6.21 -14.01 -2.65
CA VAL A 47 -6.28 -13.64 -1.23
C VAL A 47 -7.55 -14.17 -0.58
N GLU A 48 -7.47 -14.55 0.69
CA GLU A 48 -8.62 -15.15 1.41
C GLU A 48 -9.72 -14.14 1.76
N ARG A 49 -9.35 -12.88 2.03
CA ARG A 49 -10.26 -11.84 2.52
C ARG A 49 -9.94 -10.49 1.87
N VAL A 50 -10.98 -9.71 1.61
CA VAL A 50 -10.90 -8.39 0.98
C VAL A 50 -11.64 -7.36 1.85
N ALA A 51 -11.05 -6.17 1.97
CA ALA A 51 -11.69 -4.99 2.52
C ALA A 51 -11.51 -3.83 1.53
N PHE A 52 -12.50 -2.95 1.44
CA PHE A 52 -12.49 -1.82 0.52
C PHE A 52 -12.14 -0.51 1.25
N SER A 53 -11.39 0.36 0.57
CA SER A 53 -11.10 1.73 0.97
C SER A 53 -11.44 2.68 -0.19
N ASN A 54 -11.49 3.99 0.08
CA ASN A 54 -11.79 4.97 -0.95
C ASN A 54 -10.55 5.32 -1.79
N THR A 55 -9.35 5.15 -1.22
CA THR A 55 -8.09 5.46 -1.90
C THR A 55 -7.01 4.40 -1.62
N GLY A 56 -5.97 4.40 -2.45
CA GLY A 56 -4.76 3.60 -2.20
C GLY A 56 -4.02 4.00 -0.92
N THR A 57 -4.00 5.29 -0.57
CA THR A 57 -3.42 5.77 0.71
C THR A 57 -4.14 5.14 1.91
N GLU A 58 -5.47 5.10 1.89
CA GLU A 58 -6.25 4.46 2.95
C GLU A 58 -6.02 2.94 3.02
N ALA A 59 -5.86 2.28 1.86
CA ALA A 59 -5.54 0.86 1.81
C ALA A 59 -4.20 0.57 2.50
N ILE A 60 -3.16 1.35 2.19
CA ILE A 60 -1.85 1.24 2.85
C ILE A 60 -1.95 1.53 4.34
N MET A 61 -2.63 2.60 4.73
CA MET A 61 -2.85 2.95 6.15
C MET A 61 -3.53 1.80 6.90
N GLY A 62 -4.55 1.19 6.31
CA GLY A 62 -5.24 0.02 6.85
C GLY A 62 -4.33 -1.21 6.95
N ALA A 63 -3.57 -1.52 5.91
CA ALA A 63 -2.64 -2.64 5.87
C ALA A 63 -1.56 -2.54 6.97
N VAL A 64 -0.93 -1.37 7.12
CA VAL A 64 0.05 -1.10 8.19
C VAL A 64 -0.59 -1.29 9.57
N ARG A 65 -1.81 -0.77 9.78
CA ARG A 65 -2.52 -0.93 11.05
C ARG A 65 -2.83 -2.39 11.34
N ILE A 66 -3.24 -3.18 10.35
CA ILE A 66 -3.51 -4.61 10.50
C ILE A 66 -2.22 -5.35 10.88
N ALA A 67 -1.12 -5.08 10.19
CA ALA A 67 0.17 -5.71 10.46
C ALA A 67 0.66 -5.44 11.89
N ARG A 68 0.64 -4.18 12.33
CA ARG A 68 0.97 -3.80 13.73
C ARG A 68 0.03 -4.47 14.73
N SER A 69 -1.27 -4.49 14.44
CA SER A 69 -2.28 -5.10 15.31
C SER A 69 -2.10 -6.61 15.47
N ARG A 70 -1.69 -7.29 14.40
CA ARG A 70 -1.49 -8.75 14.37
C ARG A 70 -0.19 -9.17 15.04
N THR A 71 0.89 -8.43 14.80
CA THR A 71 2.24 -8.75 15.28
C THR A 71 2.55 -8.18 16.66
N LYS A 72 1.81 -7.13 17.08
CA LYS A 72 2.09 -6.32 18.29
C LYS A 72 3.43 -5.58 18.24
N ARG A 73 3.94 -5.36 17.03
CA ARG A 73 5.19 -4.65 16.75
C ARG A 73 4.88 -3.30 16.10
N GLN A 74 5.80 -2.34 16.21
CA GLN A 74 5.60 -0.99 15.67
C GLN A 74 6.37 -0.75 14.38
N LYS A 75 7.63 -1.21 14.33
CA LYS A 75 8.55 -0.92 13.25
C LYS A 75 8.11 -1.51 11.91
N ILE A 76 8.21 -0.74 10.84
CA ILE A 76 7.99 -1.20 9.46
C ILE A 76 9.18 -0.85 8.58
N VAL A 77 9.37 -1.61 7.51
CA VAL A 77 10.34 -1.30 6.46
C VAL A 77 9.59 -0.79 5.22
N ILE A 78 10.12 0.26 4.61
CA ILE A 78 9.81 0.70 3.25
C ILE A 78 11.10 0.79 2.44
N PHE A 79 11.00 0.93 1.12
CA PHE A 79 12.16 1.03 0.24
C PHE A 79 12.28 2.42 -0.40
N ALA A 80 13.50 2.93 -0.50
CA ALA A 80 13.80 4.18 -1.18
C ALA A 80 13.32 4.12 -2.65
N GLY A 81 12.64 5.18 -3.08
CA GLY A 81 12.07 5.30 -4.43
C GLY A 81 10.63 4.79 -4.58
N SER A 82 10.14 3.97 -3.64
CA SER A 82 8.76 3.47 -3.64
C SER A 82 7.74 4.58 -3.35
N TYR A 83 6.50 4.36 -3.78
CA TYR A 83 5.37 5.23 -3.45
C TYR A 83 4.23 4.44 -2.83
N HIS A 84 3.83 4.81 -1.61
CA HIS A 84 2.77 4.15 -0.85
C HIS A 84 1.64 5.11 -0.46
N GLY A 85 1.45 6.18 -1.23
CA GLY A 85 0.45 7.20 -0.95
C GLY A 85 0.99 8.33 -0.08
N THR A 86 0.09 8.95 0.68
CA THR A 86 0.33 10.21 1.41
C THR A 86 0.04 10.09 2.91
N PHE A 87 0.03 8.87 3.45
CA PHE A 87 -0.09 8.66 4.89
C PHE A 87 1.24 9.04 5.55
N ASP A 88 1.21 9.97 6.50
CA ASP A 88 2.43 10.49 7.18
C ASP A 88 3.33 9.38 7.73
N GLY A 89 2.75 8.29 8.25
CA GLY A 89 3.51 7.16 8.79
C GLY A 89 4.26 6.31 7.76
N ILE A 90 4.22 6.66 6.47
CA ILE A 90 5.07 6.11 5.41
C ILE A 90 5.76 7.20 4.57
N LEU A 91 5.54 8.49 4.87
CA LEU A 91 6.19 9.61 4.18
C LEU A 91 7.57 9.87 4.78
N ALA A 92 8.45 8.91 4.58
CA ALA A 92 9.81 8.92 5.11
C ALA A 92 10.86 8.87 4.00
N ARG A 93 12.04 9.41 4.29
CA ARG A 93 13.28 9.24 3.53
C ARG A 93 14.40 8.76 4.44
N SER A 94 15.42 8.14 3.85
CA SER A 94 16.65 7.82 4.59
C SER A 94 17.27 9.11 5.12
N GLY A 95 17.64 9.11 6.39
CA GLY A 95 18.55 10.09 6.98
C GLY A 95 20.00 9.83 6.56
N GLU A 96 20.91 10.59 7.16
CA GLU A 96 22.36 10.42 6.97
C GLU A 96 22.85 9.06 7.48
N GLU A 97 22.23 8.56 8.56
CA GLU A 97 22.34 7.18 9.00
C GLU A 97 21.22 6.34 8.36
N SER A 98 21.57 5.23 7.71
CA SER A 98 20.65 4.38 6.92
C SER A 98 19.49 3.80 7.74
N THR A 99 19.62 3.75 9.06
CA THR A 99 18.60 3.22 9.97
C THR A 99 17.64 4.28 10.51
N VAL A 100 17.89 5.57 10.28
CA VAL A 100 17.06 6.67 10.77
C VAL A 100 16.20 7.20 9.63
N ALA A 101 14.86 7.10 9.77
CA ALA A 101 13.94 7.77 8.87
C ALA A 101 13.74 9.23 9.26
N LEU A 102 13.77 10.11 8.26
CA LEU A 102 13.36 11.51 8.39
C LEU A 102 12.05 11.73 7.63
N PRO A 103 11.17 12.64 8.11
CA PRO A 103 10.00 13.05 7.35
C PRO A 103 10.38 13.53 5.94
N LEU A 104 9.61 13.08 4.94
CA LEU A 104 9.79 13.45 3.54
C LEU A 104 9.20 14.82 3.22
N SER A 105 8.12 15.21 3.92
CA SER A 105 7.39 16.46 3.69
C SER A 105 7.48 17.40 4.89
N LEU A 106 7.50 18.70 4.61
CA LEU A 106 7.23 19.72 5.62
C LEU A 106 5.81 19.50 6.18
N GLY A 107 5.64 19.73 7.48
CA GLY A 107 4.36 19.56 8.18
C GLY A 107 4.13 18.17 8.76
N THR A 108 4.86 17.14 8.34
CA THR A 108 4.82 15.81 8.97
C THR A 108 5.60 15.86 10.31
N PRO A 109 4.95 15.57 11.45
CA PRO A 109 5.65 15.53 12.73
C PRO A 109 6.76 14.47 12.74
N PRO A 110 7.94 14.72 13.35
CA PRO A 110 9.03 13.74 13.41
C PRO A 110 8.59 12.37 13.95
N GLY A 111 7.72 12.37 14.97
CA GLY A 111 7.18 11.15 15.59
C GLY A 111 6.37 10.25 14.66
N MET A 112 5.91 10.74 13.50
CA MET A 112 5.17 9.90 12.54
C MET A 112 6.08 8.89 11.83
N THR A 113 7.38 9.17 11.69
CA THR A 113 8.32 8.34 10.94
C THR A 113 9.33 7.60 11.82
N GLU A 114 9.26 7.75 13.15
CA GLU A 114 10.19 7.10 14.11
C GLU A 114 10.23 5.57 13.96
N GLU A 115 9.08 4.97 13.65
CA GLU A 115 8.93 3.52 13.52
C GLU A 115 9.03 3.04 12.05
N VAL A 116 9.67 3.83 11.20
CA VAL A 116 9.88 3.52 9.78
C VAL A 116 11.38 3.36 9.52
N MET A 117 11.75 2.27 8.87
CA MET A 117 13.07 2.08 8.28
C MET A 117 12.97 2.24 6.77
N VAL A 118 13.89 3.00 6.18
CA VAL A 118 13.96 3.18 4.72
C VAL A 118 15.20 2.47 4.20
N LEU A 119 15.01 1.37 3.47
CA LEU A 119 16.09 0.55 2.94
C LEU A 119 16.28 0.73 1.43
N ASN A 120 17.40 0.24 0.90
CA ASN A 120 17.67 0.26 -0.53
C ASN A 120 16.93 -0.87 -1.24
N TYR A 121 16.30 -0.57 -2.36
CA TYR A 121 15.54 -1.56 -3.13
C TYR A 121 16.47 -2.41 -4.00
N GLY A 122 16.29 -3.74 -3.99
CA GLY A 122 16.99 -4.66 -4.89
C GLY A 122 18.46 -4.93 -4.54
N VAL A 123 18.86 -4.81 -3.27
CA VAL A 123 20.21 -5.12 -2.79
C VAL A 123 20.19 -6.12 -1.63
N GLU A 124 21.16 -7.04 -1.61
CA GLU A 124 21.26 -8.12 -0.61
C GLU A 124 21.37 -7.59 0.83
N GLU A 125 22.15 -6.52 1.03
CA GLU A 125 22.32 -5.86 2.34
C GLU A 125 20.97 -5.51 3.00
N SER A 126 19.97 -5.12 2.21
CA SER A 126 18.64 -4.80 2.76
C SER A 126 17.90 -6.04 3.25
N LEU A 127 18.12 -7.20 2.61
CA LEU A 127 17.58 -8.48 3.09
C LEU A 127 18.28 -8.93 4.38
N GLU A 128 19.60 -8.75 4.47
CA GLU A 128 20.37 -9.02 5.70
C GLU A 128 19.87 -8.17 6.88
N ILE A 129 19.64 -6.87 6.66
CA ILE A 129 19.08 -5.97 7.67
C ILE A 129 17.67 -6.40 8.10
N ILE A 130 16.81 -6.78 7.16
CA ILE A 130 15.47 -7.28 7.44
C ILE A 130 15.53 -8.57 8.26
N ALA A 131 16.41 -9.51 7.89
CA ALA A 131 16.59 -10.76 8.60
C ALA A 131 17.07 -10.53 10.04
N ALA A 132 18.05 -9.62 10.24
CA ALA A 132 18.58 -9.28 11.54
C ALA A 132 17.56 -8.58 12.47
N GLN A 133 16.59 -7.85 11.92
CA GLN A 133 15.55 -7.14 12.69
C GLN A 133 14.18 -7.80 12.67
N GLY A 134 14.03 -8.98 12.07
CA GLY A 134 12.74 -9.60 11.76
C GLY A 134 11.79 -9.73 12.95
N ASP A 135 12.32 -9.97 14.15
CA ASP A 135 11.53 -10.08 15.39
C ASP A 135 10.94 -8.76 15.90
N GLN A 136 11.42 -7.64 15.37
CA GLN A 136 10.95 -6.29 15.71
C GLN A 136 10.02 -5.71 14.64
N LEU A 137 9.97 -6.32 13.44
CA LEU A 137 9.20 -5.79 12.31
C LEU A 137 7.74 -6.25 12.34
N ALA A 138 6.83 -5.29 12.20
CA ALA A 138 5.43 -5.55 11.95
C ALA A 138 5.16 -5.92 10.49
N ALA A 139 5.85 -5.27 9.56
CA ALA A 139 5.73 -5.50 8.12
C ALA A 139 6.95 -4.99 7.34
N VAL A 140 7.15 -5.56 6.16
CA VAL A 140 7.95 -5.00 5.08
C VAL A 140 6.97 -4.61 3.97
N LEU A 141 6.92 -3.32 3.64
CA LEU A 141 6.06 -2.78 2.60
C LEU A 141 6.89 -2.58 1.33
N VAL A 142 6.56 -3.33 0.29
CA VAL A 142 7.32 -3.39 -0.96
C VAL A 142 6.43 -3.05 -2.15
N GLU A 143 6.97 -2.26 -3.08
CA GLU A 143 6.43 -2.10 -4.43
C GLU A 143 7.15 -3.14 -5.32
N PRO A 144 6.48 -4.21 -5.80
CA PRO A 144 7.16 -5.33 -6.45
C PRO A 144 7.93 -4.96 -7.72
N VAL A 145 7.47 -3.93 -8.43
CA VAL A 145 8.21 -3.23 -9.48
C VAL A 145 7.97 -1.76 -9.25
N GLN A 146 9.02 -1.02 -8.89
CA GLN A 146 8.88 0.40 -8.60
C GLN A 146 8.44 1.16 -9.86
N SER A 147 7.33 1.88 -9.80
CA SER A 147 6.77 2.64 -10.93
C SER A 147 7.75 3.68 -11.49
N ARG A 148 8.72 4.12 -10.67
CA ARG A 148 9.80 5.04 -11.06
C ARG A 148 11.00 4.36 -11.72
N LYS A 149 11.15 3.04 -11.57
CA LYS A 149 12.24 2.21 -12.10
C LYS A 149 11.70 0.88 -12.65
N PRO A 150 10.85 0.90 -13.70
CA PRO A 150 10.21 -0.30 -14.23
C PRO A 150 11.19 -1.29 -14.89
N ASP A 151 12.40 -0.83 -15.21
CA ASP A 151 13.53 -1.62 -15.70
C ASP A 151 14.18 -2.48 -14.61
N LEU A 152 14.06 -2.08 -13.34
CA LEU A 152 14.54 -2.87 -12.20
C LEU A 152 13.44 -3.81 -11.73
N GLN A 153 13.58 -5.09 -12.10
CA GLN A 153 12.65 -6.17 -11.74
C GLN A 153 13.43 -7.25 -10.98
N PRO A 154 13.58 -7.13 -9.64
CA PRO A 154 14.33 -8.10 -8.84
C PRO A 154 13.76 -9.51 -9.01
N GLN A 155 14.64 -10.49 -9.21
CA GLN A 155 14.30 -11.92 -9.33
C GLN A 155 15.14 -12.71 -8.31
N GLU A 156 14.60 -13.84 -7.85
CA GLU A 156 15.34 -14.87 -7.10
C GLU A 156 16.10 -15.80 -8.05
#